data_AF-A0A2E6SZ99-F1
#
_entry.id   AF-A0A2E6SZ99-F1
#
_cell.length_a   1.000
_cell.length_b   1.000
_cell.length_c   1.000
_cell.angle_alpha   90.00
_cell.angle_beta   90.00
_cell.angle_gamma   90.00
#
_symmetry.space_group_name_H-M   'P 1'
#
loop_
_entity.id
_entity.type
_entity.pdbx_description
1 polymer ?
#
loop_
_entity_poly.entity_id
_entity_poly.type
_entity_poly.pdbx_seq_one_letter_code
_entity_poly.pdbx_strand_id
1 'polypeptide(L)'
;MKSTFKNNEKLKKSCAEAVTTLEKLGLEQFEDTLGRLKWCIGSYEFDKNPSGLNELGEIALNELKEFKKDHPRKVTKKVIEGLEKSLISYQKGLK
;
A
#
# COMPACT_ATOMS: atom_id res chain seq x y z
N MET A 1 -22.99 -6.38 4.87
CA MET A 1 -21.77 -7.16 4.57
C MET A 1 -21.11 -6.88 3.20
N LYS A 2 -21.57 -5.92 2.35
CA LYS A 2 -20.98 -5.68 1.01
C LYS A 2 -19.86 -4.62 0.95
N SER A 3 -19.68 -3.82 2.01
CA SER A 3 -18.77 -2.66 2.00
C SER A 3 -17.30 -3.02 2.16
N THR A 4 -16.99 -4.12 2.85
CA THR A 4 -15.60 -4.50 3.19
C THR A 4 -14.81 -4.92 1.95
N PHE A 5 -15.39 -5.78 1.10
CA PHE A 5 -14.73 -6.24 -0.14
C PHE A 5 -14.35 -5.09 -1.09
N LYS A 6 -15.23 -4.10 -1.24
CA LYS A 6 -15.02 -2.96 -2.13
C LYS A 6 -13.89 -2.05 -1.63
N ASN A 7 -13.71 -1.97 -0.31
CA ASN A 7 -12.59 -1.24 0.31
C ASN A 7 -11.27 -2.01 0.18
N ASN A 8 -11.31 -3.33 0.31
CA ASN A 8 -10.13 -4.19 0.12
C ASN A 8 -9.60 -4.15 -1.32
N GLU A 9 -10.48 -4.13 -2.32
CA GLU A 9 -10.06 -3.98 -3.73
C GLU A 9 -9.41 -2.62 -4.00
N LYS A 10 -9.92 -1.56 -3.38
CA LYS A 10 -9.28 -0.24 -3.43
C LYS A 10 -7.91 -0.26 -2.76
N LEU A 11 -7.79 -0.92 -1.61
CA LEU A 11 -6.53 -1.09 -0.91
C LEU A 11 -5.52 -1.86 -1.76
N LYS A 12 -5.90 -2.98 -2.37
CA LYS A 12 -5.07 -3.74 -3.32
C LYS A 12 -4.57 -2.85 -4.45
N LYS A 13 -5.46 -2.06 -5.07
CA LYS A 13 -5.07 -1.12 -6.13
C LYS A 13 -4.06 -0.08 -5.66
N SER A 14 -4.32 0.58 -4.53
CA SER A 14 -3.40 1.58 -4.00
C SER A 14 -2.05 0.97 -3.58
N CYS A 15 -2.06 -0.24 -3.01
CA CYS A 15 -0.86 -1.02 -2.71
C CYS A 15 -0.07 -1.36 -3.99
N ALA A 16 -0.74 -1.76 -5.07
CA ALA A 16 -0.10 -2.02 -6.35
C ALA A 16 0.50 -0.76 -6.99
N GLU A 17 -0.16 0.39 -6.86
CA GLU A 17 0.39 1.69 -7.28
C GLU A 17 1.62 2.08 -6.46
N ALA A 18 1.60 1.82 -5.14
CA ALA A 18 2.74 2.02 -4.26
C ALA A 18 3.91 1.11 -4.64
N VAL A 19 3.67 -0.20 -4.84
CA VAL A 19 4.67 -1.16 -5.34
C VAL A 19 5.27 -0.68 -6.66
N THR A 20 4.45 -0.28 -7.63
CA THR A 20 4.94 0.22 -8.92
C THR A 20 5.83 1.46 -8.74
N THR A 21 5.50 2.31 -7.78
CA THR A 21 6.30 3.50 -7.46
C THR A 21 7.62 3.08 -6.81
N LEU A 22 7.59 2.20 -5.81
CA LEU A 22 8.77 1.66 -5.13
C LEU A 22 9.71 0.94 -6.12
N GLU A 23 9.16 0.16 -7.07
CA GLU A 23 9.93 -0.51 -8.13
C GLU A 23 10.62 0.49 -9.04
N LYS A 24 9.93 1.58 -9.39
CA LYS A 24 10.52 2.67 -10.19
C LYS A 24 11.60 3.42 -9.44
N LEU A 25 11.52 3.49 -8.11
CA LEU A 25 12.58 4.09 -7.30
C LEU A 25 13.83 3.20 -7.30
N GLY A 26 13.65 1.87 -7.32
CA GLY A 26 14.73 0.89 -7.41
C GLY A 26 15.71 0.98 -6.25
N LEU A 27 15.19 1.14 -5.03
CA LEU A 27 15.99 1.34 -3.83
C LEU A 27 15.97 0.11 -2.95
N GLU A 28 17.15 -0.33 -2.50
CA GLU A 28 17.34 -1.49 -1.64
C GLU A 28 16.52 -1.40 -0.35
N GLN A 29 16.39 -0.20 0.22
CA GLN A 29 15.60 0.03 1.44
C GLN A 29 14.13 -0.37 1.28
N PHE A 30 13.60 -0.33 0.05
CA PHE A 30 12.21 -0.69 -0.23
C PHE A 30 12.04 -2.13 -0.72
N GLU A 31 13.11 -2.86 -1.01
CA GLU A 31 13.00 -4.23 -1.54
C GLU A 31 12.27 -5.17 -0.59
N ASP A 32 12.52 -5.06 0.72
CA ASP A 32 11.82 -5.86 1.74
C ASP A 32 10.31 -5.57 1.70
N THR A 33 9.93 -4.30 1.84
CA THR A 33 8.55 -3.85 1.85
C THR A 33 7.84 -4.20 0.54
N LEU A 34 8.53 -4.05 -0.59
CA LEU A 34 8.02 -4.33 -1.94
C LEU A 34 7.78 -5.83 -2.14
N GLY A 35 8.73 -6.67 -1.73
CA GLY A 35 8.58 -8.13 -1.75
C GLY A 35 7.40 -8.59 -0.90
N ARG A 36 7.29 -8.07 0.32
CA ARG A 36 6.19 -8.40 1.24
C ARG A 36 4.84 -7.90 0.72
N LEU A 37 4.76 -6.68 0.17
CA LEU A 37 3.55 -6.15 -0.45
C LEU A 37 3.10 -7.01 -1.63
N LYS A 38 4.01 -7.36 -2.54
CA LYS A 38 3.71 -8.26 -3.66
C LYS A 38 3.20 -9.61 -3.16
N TRP A 39 3.82 -10.15 -2.13
CA TRP A 39 3.40 -11.41 -1.53
C TRP A 39 1.99 -11.31 -0.93
N CYS A 40 1.68 -10.26 -0.17
CA CYS A 40 0.33 -10.04 0.36
C CYS A 40 -0.72 -9.79 -0.72
N ILE A 41 -0.38 -9.09 -1.81
CA ILE A 41 -1.28 -8.91 -2.96
C ILE A 41 -1.64 -10.26 -3.59
N GLY A 42 -0.66 -11.14 -3.79
CA GLY A 42 -0.88 -12.49 -4.30
C GLY A 42 -1.66 -13.37 -3.31
N SER A 43 -1.27 -13.36 -2.04
CA SER A 43 -1.95 -14.11 -0.98
C SER A 43 -3.40 -13.68 -0.79
N TYR A 44 -3.71 -12.40 -1.00
CA TYR A 44 -5.09 -11.89 -0.97
C TYR A 44 -5.99 -12.54 -2.01
N GLU A 45 -5.46 -13.00 -3.15
CA GLU A 45 -6.29 -13.71 -4.16
C GLU A 45 -6.73 -15.10 -3.67
N PHE A 46 -5.94 -15.71 -2.78
CA PHE A 46 -6.22 -17.03 -2.21
C PHE A 46 -6.97 -16.95 -0.89
N ASP A 47 -6.46 -16.18 0.08
CA ASP A 47 -7.00 -16.08 1.45
C ASP A 47 -8.10 -15.01 1.58
N LYS A 48 -8.20 -14.09 0.60
CA LYS A 48 -9.09 -12.91 0.62
C LYS A 48 -8.95 -12.04 1.87
N ASN A 49 -7.80 -12.13 2.54
CA ASN A 49 -7.53 -11.44 3.79
C ASN A 49 -6.71 -10.16 3.57
N PRO A 50 -7.32 -8.98 3.78
CA PRO A 50 -6.67 -7.68 3.59
C PRO A 50 -5.80 -7.24 4.76
N SER A 51 -5.70 -8.00 5.86
CA SER A 51 -4.95 -7.58 7.06
C SER A 51 -3.48 -7.29 6.74
N GLY A 52 -2.81 -8.23 6.06
CA GLY A 52 -1.42 -8.04 5.65
C GLY A 52 -1.22 -6.90 4.64
N LEU A 53 -2.20 -6.66 3.76
CA LEU A 53 -2.18 -5.51 2.85
C LEU A 53 -2.28 -4.18 3.62
N ASN A 54 -3.06 -4.15 4.71
CA ASN A 54 -3.17 -2.95 5.54
C ASN A 54 -1.86 -2.70 6.30
N GLU A 55 -1.35 -3.69 7.03
CA GLU A 55 -0.13 -3.54 7.84
C GLU A 55 1.07 -3.15 6.97
N LEU A 56 1.31 -3.86 5.87
CA LEU A 56 2.41 -3.54 4.96
C LEU A 56 2.16 -2.26 4.17
N GLY A 57 0.90 -1.95 3.86
CA GLY A 57 0.52 -0.69 3.24
C GLY A 57 0.84 0.50 4.13
N GLU A 58 0.63 0.41 5.44
CA GLU A 58 1.02 1.45 6.41
C GLU A 58 2.54 1.62 6.49
N ILE A 59 3.29 0.52 6.50
CA ILE A 59 4.76 0.53 6.47
C ILE A 59 5.25 1.24 5.20
N ALA A 60 4.79 0.80 4.03
CA ALA A 60 5.14 1.40 2.75
C ALA A 60 4.73 2.87 2.65
N LEU A 61 3.58 3.26 3.22
CA LEU A 61 3.14 4.65 3.27
C LEU A 61 4.13 5.50 4.08
N ASN A 62 4.55 5.01 5.25
CA ASN A 62 5.49 5.71 6.10
C ASN A 62 6.85 5.86 5.41
N GLU A 63 7.36 4.78 4.83
CA GLU A 63 8.60 4.78 4.07
C GLU A 63 8.56 5.74 2.88
N LEU A 64 7.48 5.71 2.07
CA LEU A 64 7.28 6.65 0.97
C LEU A 64 7.21 8.11 1.45
N LYS A 65 6.59 8.36 2.60
CA LYS A 65 6.53 9.71 3.19
C LYS A 65 7.88 10.19 3.67
N GLU A 66 8.63 9.35 4.38
CA GLU A 66 9.96 9.68 4.86
C GLU A 66 10.90 9.90 3.69
N PHE A 67 10.91 8.99 2.72
CA PHE A 67 11.70 9.14 1.51
C PHE A 67 11.31 10.37 0.69
N LYS A 68 10.03 10.72 0.65
CA LYS A 68 9.59 11.95 -0.01
C LYS A 68 10.12 13.22 0.68
N LYS A 69 10.39 13.21 1.99
CA LYS A 69 11.00 14.36 2.68
C LYS A 69 12.40 14.62 2.11
N ASP A 70 13.16 13.56 1.88
CA ASP A 70 14.52 13.64 1.32
C ASP A 70 14.51 13.83 -0.22
N HIS A 71 13.57 13.19 -0.91
CA HIS A 71 13.46 13.16 -2.37
C HIS A 71 12.05 13.50 -2.88
N PRO A 72 11.60 14.76 -2.72
CA PRO A 72 10.21 15.16 -3.00
C PRO A 72 9.81 15.05 -4.48
N ARG A 73 10.77 15.04 -5.41
CA ARG A 73 10.52 14.90 -6.85
C ARG A 73 10.35 13.45 -7.31
N LYS A 74 10.79 12.48 -6.52
CA LYS A 74 10.76 11.06 -6.90
C LYS A 74 9.45 10.38 -6.54
N VAL A 75 8.73 10.86 -5.52
CA VAL A 75 7.47 10.27 -5.06
C VAL A 75 6.27 11.19 -5.32
N THR A 76 5.35 10.71 -6.14
CA THR A 76 4.12 11.43 -6.46
C THR A 76 3.21 11.53 -5.24
N LYS A 77 2.80 12.76 -4.88
CA LYS A 77 1.88 13.00 -3.75
C LYS A 77 0.58 12.20 -3.85
N LYS A 78 0.04 12.04 -5.07
CA LYS A 78 -1.16 11.26 -5.34
C LYS A 78 -1.06 9.80 -4.90
N VAL A 79 0.11 9.17 -5.02
CA VAL A 79 0.31 7.76 -4.62
C VAL A 79 0.20 7.64 -3.09
N ILE A 80 0.88 8.53 -2.36
CA ILE A 80 0.83 8.58 -0.89
C ILE A 80 -0.60 8.87 -0.42
N GLU A 81 -1.24 9.92 -0.95
CA GLU A 81 -2.60 10.29 -0.55
C GLU A 81 -3.65 9.22 -0.92
N GLY A 82 -3.45 8.53 -2.04
CA GLY A 82 -4.30 7.41 -2.47
C GLY A 82 -4.17 6.21 -1.54
N LEU A 83 -2.94 5.82 -1.21
CA LEU A 83 -2.64 4.72 -0.29
C LEU A 83 -3.18 5.01 1.11
N GLU A 84 -2.91 6.20 1.65
CA GLU A 84 -3.41 6.63 2.97
C GLU A 84 -4.93 6.60 3.03
N LYS A 85 -5.62 7.16 2.03
CA LYS A 85 -7.10 7.13 2.00
C LYS A 85 -7.65 5.71 1.95
N SER A 86 -7.01 4.82 1.18
CA SER A 86 -7.43 3.42 1.09
C SER A 86 -7.25 2.68 2.42
N LEU A 87 -6.13 2.89 3.11
CA LEU A 87 -5.86 2.33 4.44
C LEU A 87 -6.87 2.81 5.48
N ILE A 88 -7.10 4.12 5.55
CA ILE A 88 -8.10 4.71 6.47
C ILE A 88 -9.50 4.20 6.15
N SER A 89 -9.85 4.03 4.86
CA SER A 89 -11.16 3.51 4.44
C SER A 89 -11.35 2.06 4.86
N TYR A 90 -10.27 1.27 4.87
CA TYR A 90 -10.27 -0.10 5.37
C TYR A 90 -10.44 -0.12 6.90
N GLN A 91 -9.61 0.61 7.64
CA GLN A 91 -9.68 0.69 9.11
C GLN A 91 -11.04 1.21 9.62
N LYS A 92 -11.64 2.19 8.93
CA LYS A 92 -12.99 2.71 9.28
C LYS A 92 -14.11 1.70 9.01
N GLY A 93 -13.92 0.75 8.09
CA GLY A 93 -14.91 -0.28 7.78
C GLY A 93 -14.93 -1.45 8.76
N LEU A 94 -13.97 -1.51 9.68
CA LEU A 94 -13.88 -2.48 10.78
C LEU A 94 -14.58 -2.01 12.07
N LYS A 95 -15.04 -0.75 12.12
CA LYS A 95 -15.80 -0.17 13.25
C LYS A 95 -17.31 -0.34 13.09
#